data_AF-A0A924K0A3-F1
#
_entry.id   AF-A0A924K0A3-F1
#
_cell.length_a   1.000
_cell.length_b   1.000
_cell.length_c   1.000
_cell.angle_alpha   90.00
_cell.angle_beta   90.00
_cell.angle_gamma   90.00
#
_symmetry.space_group_name_H-M   'P 1'
#
loop_
_entity.id
_entity.type
_entity.pdbx_description
1 polymer ?
#
loop_
_entity_poly.entity_id
_entity_poly.type
_entity_poly.pdbx_seq_one_letter_code
_entity_poly.pdbx_strand_id
1 'polypeptide(L)'
;MQPRVRPSSTTPFPMDSGIDKILRLNDEKIDTGPVAEISPAFTPVKPRLEQLYAQPNLEDYLTAELAPVMNEAGLLMPNRFNRALMDGQDELRAQEEADPRNARILRAARTLMGDQVALRELVQMYRSALLKG
;
A
#
# COMPACT_ATOMS: atom_id res chain seq x y z
N MET A 1 56.96 2.71 31.05
CA MET A 1 55.78 3.61 31.14
C MET A 1 54.74 3.15 30.12
N GLN A 2 53.48 3.20 30.50
CA GLN A 2 52.35 2.41 29.97
C GLN A 2 51.99 2.64 28.48
N PRO A 3 51.36 1.65 27.80
CA PRO A 3 50.83 1.80 26.43
C PRO A 3 49.47 2.51 26.42
N ARG A 4 49.26 3.44 25.49
CA ARG A 4 47.98 4.13 25.28
C ARG A 4 47.09 3.29 24.35
N VAL A 5 46.00 2.79 24.91
CA VAL A 5 44.91 2.06 24.23
C VAL A 5 44.18 3.00 23.25
N ARG A 6 43.93 2.53 22.02
CA ARG A 6 43.05 3.20 21.05
C ARG A 6 41.59 2.80 21.34
N PRO A 7 40.61 3.72 21.38
CA PRO A 7 39.22 3.30 21.31
C PRO A 7 38.87 2.92 19.86
N SER A 8 38.46 1.67 19.65
CA SER A 8 37.81 1.23 18.42
C SER A 8 36.37 1.74 18.41
N SER A 9 36.11 2.82 17.67
CA SER A 9 34.75 3.20 17.30
C SER A 9 34.27 2.29 16.16
N THR A 10 33.65 1.17 16.51
CA THR A 10 32.87 0.36 15.57
C THR A 10 31.56 1.10 15.30
N THR A 11 31.51 1.88 14.24
CA THR A 11 30.27 2.39 13.67
C THR A 11 29.65 1.31 12.77
N PRO A 12 28.33 1.08 12.83
CA PRO A 12 27.67 -0.01 12.10
C PRO A 12 27.43 0.29 10.61
N PHE A 13 28.03 1.35 10.07
CA PHE A 13 27.92 1.73 8.66
C PHE A 13 29.31 2.00 8.09
N PRO A 14 29.82 1.17 7.17
CA PRO A 14 31.13 1.38 6.54
C PRO A 14 30.98 2.39 5.40
N MET A 15 30.83 3.69 5.71
CA MET A 15 30.81 4.76 4.70
C MET A 15 32.18 5.39 4.44
N ASP A 16 33.13 5.29 5.38
CA ASP A 16 34.40 6.04 5.26
C ASP A 16 35.44 5.42 4.31
N SER A 17 35.36 4.14 3.97
CA SER A 17 36.34 3.49 3.08
C SER A 17 36.02 3.57 1.58
N GLY A 18 34.84 4.08 1.22
CA GLY A 18 34.41 4.22 -0.16
C GLY A 18 34.98 5.45 -0.87
N ILE A 19 35.09 6.56 -0.15
CA ILE A 19 35.47 7.86 -0.72
C ILE A 19 36.98 7.93 -1.00
N ASP A 20 37.81 7.37 -0.12
CA ASP A 20 39.27 7.30 -0.32
C ASP A 20 39.69 6.43 -1.52
N LYS A 21 38.85 5.47 -1.93
CA LYS A 21 39.11 4.60 -3.08
C LYS A 21 38.93 5.33 -4.42
N ILE A 22 38.10 6.38 -4.45
CA ILE A 22 37.84 7.19 -5.64
C ILE A 22 39.01 8.15 -5.90
N LEU A 23 39.65 8.66 -4.85
CA LEU A 23 40.75 9.60 -4.97
C LEU A 23 42.05 8.97 -5.49
N ARG A 24 42.24 7.65 -5.33
CA ARG A 24 43.46 6.93 -5.76
C ARG A 24 43.36 6.27 -7.15
N LEU A 25 42.24 6.41 -7.86
CA LEU A 25 42.11 5.87 -9.22
C LEU A 25 42.56 6.85 -10.32
N ASN A 26 42.95 8.08 -9.96
CA ASN A 26 43.25 9.15 -10.91
C ASN A 26 44.72 9.20 -11.38
N ASP A 27 45.57 8.24 -11.00
CA ASP A 27 47.00 8.22 -11.38
C ASP A 27 47.41 7.04 -12.28
N GLU A 28 46.45 6.26 -12.80
CA GLU A 28 46.75 5.43 -13.97
C GLU A 28 46.74 6.31 -15.22
N LYS A 29 47.93 6.48 -15.80
CA LYS A 29 48.14 7.10 -17.11
C LYS A 29 47.13 6.54 -18.11
N ILE A 30 46.17 7.37 -18.49
CA ILE A 30 45.25 7.12 -19.59
C ILE A 30 46.11 7.09 -20.86
N ASP A 31 46.33 5.88 -21.39
CA ASP A 31 46.88 5.70 -22.73
C ASP A 31 45.89 6.33 -23.72
N THR A 32 46.31 7.41 -24.39
CA THR A 32 45.49 8.12 -25.37
C THR A 32 45.57 7.38 -26.70
N GLY A 33 44.93 6.21 -26.74
CA GLY A 33 44.55 5.56 -27.99
C GLY A 33 43.69 6.49 -28.86
N PRO A 34 43.63 6.26 -30.18
CA PRO A 34 43.05 7.21 -31.13
C PRO A 34 41.61 7.54 -30.74
N VAL A 35 41.30 8.84 -30.75
CA VAL A 35 39.99 9.41 -30.45
C VAL A 35 38.97 8.84 -31.43
N ALA A 36 38.32 7.74 -31.03
CA ALA A 36 37.10 7.31 -31.68
C ALA A 36 36.04 8.36 -31.36
N GLU A 37 35.36 8.87 -32.38
CA GLU A 37 34.24 9.78 -32.24
C GLU A 37 33.18 9.12 -31.34
N ILE A 38 33.15 9.53 -30.08
CA ILE A 38 32.10 9.13 -29.14
C ILE A 38 30.85 9.88 -29.57
N SER A 39 30.05 9.25 -30.42
CA SER A 39 28.69 9.74 -30.70
C SER A 39 27.97 9.90 -29.36
N PRO A 40 27.23 11.01 -29.14
CA PRO A 40 26.53 11.22 -27.89
C PRO A 40 25.60 10.03 -27.66
N ALA A 41 25.64 9.47 -26.44
CA ALA A 41 24.77 8.38 -26.06
C ALA A 41 23.32 8.89 -26.06
N PHE A 42 22.68 8.85 -27.23
CA PHE A 42 21.23 8.97 -27.40
C PHE A 42 20.59 7.65 -26.96
N THR A 43 20.85 7.26 -25.72
CA THR A 43 20.11 6.18 -25.07
C THR A 43 18.90 6.84 -24.44
N PRO A 44 17.67 6.54 -24.88
CA PRO A 44 16.49 7.01 -24.16
C PRO A 44 16.58 6.45 -22.74
N VAL A 45 16.77 7.32 -21.75
CA VAL A 45 16.83 6.97 -20.31
C VAL A 45 15.44 6.58 -19.77
N LYS A 46 14.41 6.63 -20.63
CA LYS A 46 13.01 6.33 -20.30
C LYS A 46 12.63 4.89 -19.94
N PRO A 47 13.33 3.79 -20.29
CA PRO A 47 12.81 2.45 -20.02
C PRO A 47 12.88 2.07 -18.54
N ARG A 48 13.69 2.76 -17.72
CA ARG A 48 13.87 2.42 -16.29
C ARG A 48 12.79 3.02 -15.39
N LEU A 49 12.28 4.20 -15.75
CA LEU A 49 11.20 4.87 -15.01
C LEU A 49 9.88 4.13 -15.22
N GLU A 50 9.60 3.71 -16.45
CA GLU A 50 8.42 2.88 -16.77
C GLU A 50 8.45 1.53 -16.05
N GLN A 51 9.63 0.93 -15.89
CA GLN A 51 9.81 -0.29 -15.10
C GLN A 51 9.56 -0.06 -13.60
N LEU A 52 9.93 1.09 -13.05
CA LEU A 52 9.65 1.46 -11.66
C LEU A 52 8.15 1.74 -11.43
N TYR A 53 7.46 2.37 -12.39
CA TYR A 53 6.01 2.56 -12.34
C TYR A 53 5.23 1.26 -12.53
N ALA A 54 5.82 0.25 -13.17
CA ALA A 54 5.22 -1.07 -13.30
C ALA A 54 5.37 -1.93 -12.03
N GLN A 55 6.13 -1.48 -11.03
CA GLN A 55 6.26 -2.18 -9.76
C GLN A 55 5.11 -1.78 -8.81
N PRO A 56 4.54 -2.73 -8.07
CA PRO A 56 3.56 -2.41 -7.03
C PRO A 56 4.18 -1.42 -6.06
N ASN A 57 3.54 -0.28 -5.89
CA ASN A 57 3.99 0.74 -4.96
C ASN A 57 3.44 0.45 -3.56
N LEU A 58 3.79 1.30 -2.58
CA LEU A 58 3.31 1.14 -1.22
C LEU A 58 1.77 1.24 -1.12
N GLU A 59 1.13 2.07 -1.95
CA GLU A 59 -0.33 2.18 -1.98
C GLU A 59 -0.97 0.89 -2.50
N ASP A 60 -0.39 0.25 -3.52
CA ASP A 60 -0.87 -1.04 -4.04
C ASP A 60 -0.75 -2.14 -2.98
N TYR A 61 0.35 -2.16 -2.24
CA TYR A 61 0.56 -3.09 -1.12
C TYR A 61 -0.45 -2.85 0.01
N LEU A 62 -0.63 -1.60 0.42
CA LEU A 62 -1.59 -1.24 1.47
C LEU A 62 -3.02 -1.56 1.03
N THR A 63 -3.35 -1.32 -0.23
CA THR A 63 -4.67 -1.64 -0.79
C THR A 63 -4.89 -3.15 -0.80
N ALA A 64 -3.87 -3.95 -1.17
CA ALA A 64 -3.96 -5.40 -1.14
C ALA A 64 -4.11 -5.97 0.28
N GLU A 65 -3.37 -5.42 1.25
CA GLU A 65 -3.40 -5.88 2.65
C GLU A 65 -4.70 -5.46 3.36
N LEU A 66 -5.24 -4.29 3.02
CA LEU A 66 -6.46 -3.75 3.61
C LEU A 66 -7.72 -4.16 2.83
N ALA A 67 -7.58 -4.78 1.65
CA ALA A 67 -8.71 -5.24 0.87
C ALA A 67 -9.43 -6.35 1.64
N PRO A 68 -10.72 -6.19 1.95
CA PRO A 68 -11.48 -7.27 2.55
C PRO A 68 -11.53 -8.46 1.58
N VAL A 69 -11.39 -9.67 2.12
CA VAL A 69 -11.60 -10.90 1.33
C VAL A 69 -13.07 -10.94 0.90
N MET A 70 -13.31 -10.67 -0.37
CA MET A 70 -14.65 -10.57 -0.95
C MET A 70 -15.01 -11.91 -1.60
N ASN A 71 -15.79 -12.74 -0.91
CA ASN A 71 -16.25 -14.03 -1.44
C ASN A 71 -17.21 -13.88 -2.63
N GLU A 72 -17.95 -12.77 -2.68
CA GLU A 72 -18.86 -12.46 -3.80
C GLU A 72 -18.56 -11.08 -4.36
N ALA A 73 -17.84 -11.03 -5.49
CA ALA A 73 -17.55 -9.77 -6.20
C ALA A 73 -18.83 -9.01 -6.62
N GLY A 74 -19.97 -9.70 -6.72
CA GLY A 74 -21.28 -9.09 -6.98
C GLY A 74 -21.74 -8.10 -5.90
N LEU A 75 -21.24 -8.22 -4.66
CA LEU A 75 -21.50 -7.29 -3.55
C LEU A 75 -20.80 -5.94 -3.74
N LEU A 76 -19.91 -5.79 -4.73
CA LEU A 76 -19.34 -4.49 -5.08
C LEU A 76 -20.34 -3.58 -5.79
N MET A 77 -21.39 -4.16 -6.38
CA MET A 77 -22.42 -3.39 -7.07
C MET A 77 -23.39 -2.80 -6.04
N PRO A 78 -23.59 -1.47 -5.98
CA PRO A 78 -24.39 -0.82 -4.94
C PRO A 78 -25.78 -1.45 -4.78
N ASN A 79 -26.45 -1.74 -5.90
CA ASN A 79 -27.80 -2.33 -5.88
C ASN A 79 -27.81 -3.75 -5.32
N ARG A 80 -26.77 -4.56 -5.60
CA ARG A 80 -26.67 -5.93 -5.11
C ARG A 80 -26.29 -5.97 -3.63
N PHE A 81 -25.39 -5.08 -3.23
CA PHE A 81 -25.05 -4.88 -1.82
C PHE A 81 -26.28 -4.52 -0.99
N ASN A 82 -27.06 -3.52 -1.44
CA ASN A 82 -28.27 -3.09 -0.75
C ASN A 82 -29.31 -4.21 -0.67
N ARG A 83 -29.50 -4.99 -1.75
CA ARG A 83 -30.40 -6.14 -1.73
C ARG A 83 -29.92 -7.21 -0.73
N ALA A 84 -28.66 -7.60 -0.79
CA ALA A 84 -28.10 -8.59 0.13
C ALA A 84 -28.20 -8.16 1.60
N LEU A 85 -28.09 -6.85 1.88
CA LEU A 85 -28.31 -6.30 3.21
C LEU A 85 -29.76 -6.45 3.67
N MET A 86 -30.73 -6.12 2.82
CA MET A 86 -32.16 -6.27 3.14
C MET A 86 -32.50 -7.75 3.39
N ASP A 87 -32.05 -8.63 2.49
CA ASP A 87 -32.28 -10.07 2.59
C ASP A 87 -31.69 -10.63 3.90
N GLY A 88 -30.47 -10.22 4.27
CA GLY A 88 -29.84 -10.63 5.53
C GLY A 88 -30.53 -10.08 6.79
N GLN A 89 -31.11 -8.88 6.74
CA GLN A 89 -31.90 -8.34 7.85
C GLN A 89 -33.20 -9.11 8.05
N ASP A 90 -33.87 -9.50 6.98
CA ASP A 90 -35.08 -10.31 7.02
C ASP A 90 -34.77 -11.73 7.53
N GLU A 91 -33.65 -12.32 7.12
CA GLU A 91 -33.19 -13.60 7.62
C GLU A 91 -32.89 -13.55 9.13
N LEU A 92 -32.18 -12.51 9.60
CA LEU A 92 -31.91 -12.31 11.03
C LEU A 92 -33.21 -12.13 11.84
N ARG A 93 -34.22 -11.45 11.30
CA ARG A 93 -35.54 -11.32 11.93
C ARG A 93 -36.23 -12.68 12.03
N ALA A 94 -36.24 -13.46 10.95
CA ALA A 94 -36.83 -14.80 10.97
C ALA A 94 -36.12 -15.73 11.97
N GLN A 95 -34.79 -15.64 12.08
CA GLN A 95 -34.01 -16.38 13.08
C GLN A 95 -34.28 -15.90 14.51
N GLU A 96 -34.48 -14.59 14.73
CA GLU A 96 -34.86 -14.02 16.03
C GLU A 96 -36.19 -14.59 16.52
N GLU A 97 -37.17 -14.73 15.62
CA GLU A 97 -38.48 -15.31 15.92
C GLU A 97 -38.42 -16.83 16.16
N ALA A 98 -37.54 -17.53 15.43
CA ALA A 98 -37.38 -18.99 15.52
C ALA A 98 -36.57 -19.44 16.74
N ASP A 99 -35.59 -18.65 17.20
CA ASP A 99 -34.73 -18.98 18.34
C ASP A 99 -34.76 -17.89 19.44
N PRO A 100 -35.70 -17.99 20.41
CA PRO A 100 -35.81 -17.07 21.52
C PRO A 100 -34.57 -17.02 22.42
N ARG A 101 -33.74 -18.08 22.43
CA ARG A 101 -32.53 -18.15 23.28
C ARG A 101 -31.44 -17.22 22.76
N ASN A 102 -31.34 -17.10 21.44
CA ASN A 102 -30.37 -16.23 20.77
C ASN A 102 -30.95 -14.89 20.31
N ALA A 103 -32.25 -14.65 20.52
CA ALA A 103 -32.94 -13.44 20.09
C ALA A 103 -32.25 -12.14 20.49
N ARG A 104 -31.63 -12.07 21.68
CA ARG A 104 -30.87 -10.88 22.11
C ARG A 104 -29.64 -10.61 21.24
N ILE A 105 -28.89 -11.65 20.90
CA ILE A 105 -27.68 -11.55 20.06
C ILE A 105 -28.08 -11.23 18.62
N LEU A 106 -29.13 -11.89 18.11
CA LEU A 106 -29.65 -11.66 16.75
C LEU A 106 -30.20 -10.25 16.58
N ARG A 107 -30.91 -9.73 17.59
CA ARG A 107 -31.36 -8.33 17.62
C ARG A 107 -30.19 -7.35 17.62
N ALA A 108 -29.14 -7.63 18.41
CA ALA A 108 -27.95 -6.79 18.43
C ALA A 108 -27.22 -6.80 17.07
N ALA A 109 -27.10 -7.96 16.42
CA ALA A 109 -26.54 -8.08 15.09
C ALA A 109 -27.37 -7.28 14.06
N ARG A 110 -28.70 -7.38 14.11
CA ARG A 110 -29.61 -6.63 13.24
C ARG A 110 -29.49 -5.12 13.44
N THR A 111 -29.38 -4.64 14.69
CA THR A 111 -29.16 -3.21 15.00
C THR A 111 -27.82 -2.74 14.44
N LEU A 112 -26.73 -3.47 14.72
CA LEU A 112 -25.39 -3.13 14.21
C LEU A 112 -25.38 -3.05 12.69
N MET A 113 -26.04 -4.00 12.02
CA MET A 113 -26.15 -4.00 10.56
C MET A 113 -26.91 -2.76 10.06
N GLY A 114 -27.98 -2.35 10.75
CA GLY A 114 -28.69 -1.10 10.46
C GLY A 114 -27.82 0.15 10.61
N ASP A 115 -27.02 0.24 11.67
CA ASP A 115 -26.10 1.36 11.90
C ASP A 115 -25.06 1.47 10.78
N GLN A 116 -24.54 0.34 10.28
CA GLN A 116 -23.61 0.31 9.15
C GLN A 116 -24.24 0.82 7.84
N VAL A 117 -25.52 0.53 7.61
CA VAL A 117 -26.25 1.07 6.44
C VAL A 117 -26.40 2.58 6.55
N ALA A 118 -26.88 3.07 7.69
CA ALA A 118 -27.07 4.49 7.93
C ALA A 118 -25.76 5.30 7.75
N LEU A 119 -24.64 4.74 8.21
CA LEU A 119 -23.33 5.37 8.06
C LEU A 119 -22.89 5.47 6.60
N ARG A 120 -23.17 4.45 5.78
CA ARG A 120 -22.89 4.48 4.34
C ARG A 120 -23.78 5.46 3.60
N GLU A 121 -25.06 5.54 3.94
CA GLU A 121 -25.98 6.54 3.39
C GLU A 121 -25.51 7.96 3.68
N LEU A 122 -25.06 8.21 4.92
CA LEU A 122 -24.50 9.49 5.33
C LEU A 122 -23.26 9.86 4.49
N VAL A 123 -22.34 8.93 4.28
CA VAL A 123 -21.15 9.14 3.42
C VAL A 123 -21.56 9.44 1.97
N GLN A 124 -22.55 8.72 1.43
CA GLN A 124 -23.10 8.99 0.10
C GLN A 124 -23.69 10.40 0.00
N MET A 125 -24.47 10.81 1.00
CA MET A 125 -25.04 12.16 1.08
C MET A 125 -23.93 13.22 1.06
N TYR A 126 -22.89 13.08 1.89
CA TYR A 126 -21.76 14.00 1.89
C TYR A 126 -21.01 14.04 0.56
N ARG A 127 -20.76 12.89 -0.07
CA ARG A 127 -20.18 12.84 -1.43
C ARG A 127 -21.03 13.61 -2.44
N SER A 128 -22.35 13.41 -2.40
CA SER A 128 -23.27 14.08 -3.32
C SER A 128 -23.35 15.60 -3.08
N ALA A 129 -23.22 16.04 -1.83
CA ALA A 129 -23.18 17.45 -1.47
C ALA A 129 -21.87 18.11 -1.94
N LEU A 130 -20.74 17.42 -1.79
CA LEU A 130 -19.42 17.90 -2.24
C LEU A 130 -19.30 17.95 -3.77
N LEU A 131 -19.89 17.00 -4.50
CA LEU A 131 -19.88 16.98 -5.97
C LEU A 131 -20.80 18.02 -6.62
N LYS A 132 -21.73 18.59 -5.86
CA LYS A 132 -22.67 19.62 -6.34
C LYS A 132 -22.17 21.06 -6.13
N GLY A 133 -21.05 21.25 -5.42
CA GLY A 133 -20.39 22.55 -5.22
C GLY A 133 -19.10 22.64 -6.02
#